data_AF-A0A7L9AP43-F1
#
_entry.id   AF-A0A7L9AP43-F1
#
_cell.length_a   1.000
_cell.length_b   1.000
_cell.length_c   1.000
_cell.angle_alpha   90.00
_cell.angle_beta   90.00
_cell.angle_gamma   90.00
#
_symmetry.space_group_name_H-M   'P 1'
#
loop_
_entity.id
_entity.type
_entity.pdbx_description
1 polymer ?
#
loop_
_entity_poly.entity_id
_entity_poly.type
_entity_poly.pdbx_seq_one_letter_code
_entity_poly.pdbx_strand_id
1 'polypeptide(L)'
;CNLVWSAPKTLMIGWVDTIRICVIRKRNQIELQTRDVTEYLVDPIYTFQTDYYISGLGPLDDQLVLLGVPKEPDPETHKPQRPVISVADYKDCEFCEVTNETLNIRGYEAYTCNDYHLDMVIEENRFFIVSPKDIIVASPYDIDDRVDWLTRHGRFENAMSVLEEVGGKTT
;
A
#
# COMPACT_ATOMS: atom_id res chain seq x y z
N CYS A 1 2.93 -0.57 14.73
CA CYS A 1 4.00 -1.27 13.98
C CYS A 1 3.29 -2.16 12.97
N ASN A 2 3.62 -2.00 11.68
CA ASN A 2 3.01 -2.73 10.58
C ASN A 2 4.10 -3.55 9.89
N LEU A 3 3.89 -4.85 9.77
CA LEU A 3 4.88 -5.80 9.23
C LEU A 3 4.19 -6.64 8.17
N VAL A 4 4.66 -6.56 6.93
CA VAL A 4 4.06 -7.30 5.81
C VAL A 4 5.15 -7.93 4.96
N TRP A 5 4.95 -9.20 4.60
CA TRP A 5 5.82 -9.89 3.66
C TRP A 5 5.38 -9.54 2.24
N SER A 6 6.24 -8.88 1.48
CA SER A 6 5.99 -8.59 0.06
C SER A 6 6.51 -9.69 -0.87
N ALA A 7 7.46 -10.48 -0.39
CA ALA A 7 8.00 -11.64 -1.08
C ALA A 7 8.60 -12.62 -0.06
N PRO A 8 8.96 -13.86 -0.44
CA PRO A 8 9.48 -14.88 0.50
C PRO A 8 10.70 -14.46 1.33
N LYS A 9 11.44 -13.45 0.89
CA LYS A 9 12.62 -12.91 1.58
C LYS A 9 12.59 -11.40 1.76
N THR A 10 11.46 -10.75 1.46
CA THR A 10 11.34 -9.28 1.52
C THR A 10 10.25 -8.92 2.51
N LEU A 11 10.62 -8.14 3.52
CA LEU A 11 9.76 -7.68 4.60
C LEU A 11 9.64 -6.16 4.54
N MET A 12 8.42 -5.65 4.42
CA MET A 12 8.13 -4.23 4.57
C MET A 12 7.76 -3.96 6.03
N ILE A 13 8.34 -2.90 6.59
CA ILE A 13 8.17 -2.50 7.99
C ILE A 13 7.71 -1.05 8.02
N GLY A 14 6.53 -0.80 8.59
CA GLY A 14 6.00 0.53 8.84
C GLY A 14 6.00 0.83 10.34
N TRP A 15 6.72 1.88 10.74
CA TRP A 15 6.81 2.31 12.13
C TRP A 15 6.67 3.82 12.25
N VAL A 16 5.61 4.28 12.91
CA VAL A 16 5.26 5.70 13.06
C VAL A 16 5.13 6.33 11.67
N ASP A 17 6.18 6.91 11.12
CA ASP A 17 6.24 7.55 9.81
C ASP A 17 7.34 7.00 8.92
N THR A 18 8.06 6.00 9.41
CA THR A 18 9.23 5.42 8.75
C THR A 18 8.84 4.10 8.11
N ILE A 19 9.13 3.98 6.83
CA ILE A 19 8.98 2.73 6.08
C ILE A 19 10.38 2.17 5.82
N ARG A 20 10.55 0.87 6.05
CA ARG A 20 11.77 0.13 5.74
C ARG A 20 11.43 -1.09 4.91
N ILE A 21 12.12 -1.26 3.80
CA ILE A 21 12.06 -2.47 3.00
C ILE A 21 13.34 -3.25 3.28
N CYS A 22 13.17 -4.43 3.86
CA CYS A 22 14.27 -5.26 4.32
C CYS A 22 14.32 -6.57 3.54
N VAL A 23 15.53 -7.05 3.27
CA VAL A 23 15.76 -8.40 2.73
C VAL A 23 16.31 -9.28 3.84
N ILE A 24 15.73 -10.47 3.97
CA ILE A 24 16.14 -11.48 4.94
C ILE A 24 17.02 -12.50 4.24
N ARG A 25 18.29 -12.54 4.67
CA ARG A 25 19.29 -13.47 4.12
C ARG A 25 19.97 -14.27 5.22
N LYS A 26 20.47 -15.44 4.83
CA LYS A 26 21.29 -16.29 5.69
C LYS A 26 22.67 -15.65 5.88
N ARG A 27 23.18 -15.66 7.12
CA ARG A 27 24.55 -15.24 7.44
C ARG A 27 25.56 -16.14 6.73
N ASN A 28 26.67 -15.56 6.29
CA ASN A 28 27.80 -16.33 5.78
C ASN A 28 28.61 -16.94 6.94
N GLN A 29 29.53 -17.87 6.63
CA GLN A 29 30.32 -18.56 7.67
C GLN A 29 31.19 -17.63 8.52
N ILE A 30 31.58 -16.46 8.00
CA ILE A 30 32.39 -15.47 8.73
C ILE A 30 31.51 -14.71 9.74
N GLU A 31 30.31 -14.28 9.31
CA GLU A 31 29.28 -13.63 10.13
C GLU A 31 28.76 -14.55 11.25
N LEU A 32 28.90 -15.88 11.11
CA LEU A 32 28.52 -16.89 12.11
C LEU A 32 29.63 -17.22 13.13
N GLN A 33 30.86 -16.73 12.93
CA GLN A 33 31.98 -17.01 13.85
C GLN A 33 31.89 -16.20 15.16
N THR A 34 31.07 -15.14 15.18
CA THR A 34 30.73 -14.45 16.43
C THR A 34 29.73 -15.32 17.20
N ARG A 35 30.03 -15.63 18.47
CA ARG A 35 29.14 -16.47 19.29
C ARG A 35 27.82 -15.73 19.57
N ASP A 36 26.72 -16.48 19.53
CA ASP A 36 25.35 -16.06 19.87
C ASP A 36 24.59 -15.18 18.85
N VAL A 37 24.77 -15.43 17.55
CA VAL A 37 23.98 -14.79 16.47
C VAL A 37 23.03 -15.78 15.80
N THR A 38 21.84 -15.29 15.42
CA THR A 38 20.83 -16.07 14.68
C THR A 38 21.35 -16.52 13.30
N GLU A 39 20.69 -17.48 12.65
CA GLU A 39 21.10 -17.91 11.29
C GLU A 39 20.80 -16.85 10.22
N TYR A 40 19.75 -16.05 10.42
CA TYR A 40 19.27 -15.05 9.47
C TYR A 40 19.49 -13.63 9.98
N LEU A 41 19.89 -12.74 9.08
CA LEU A 41 19.95 -11.31 9.32
C LEU A 41 18.95 -10.56 8.44
N VAL A 42 18.67 -9.33 8.85
CA VAL A 42 17.75 -8.41 8.17
C VAL A 42 18.59 -7.24 7.65
N ASP A 43 18.71 -7.14 6.33
CA ASP A 43 19.38 -6.00 5.69
C ASP A 43 18.33 -4.97 5.25
N PRO A 44 18.35 -3.73 5.78
CA PRO A 44 17.50 -2.66 5.26
C PRO A 44 18.02 -2.23 3.89
N ILE A 45 17.23 -2.46 2.85
CA ILE A 45 17.57 -2.08 1.46
C ILE A 45 17.11 -0.65 1.19
N TYR A 46 15.90 -0.31 1.63
CA TYR A 46 15.33 1.02 1.50
C TYR A 46 14.83 1.51 2.85
N THR A 47 14.98 2.80 3.12
CA THR A 47 14.42 3.47 4.31
C THR A 47 14.01 4.88 3.91
N PHE A 48 12.75 5.22 4.15
CA PHE A 48 12.17 6.52 3.83
C PHE A 48 11.20 6.96 4.93
N GLN A 49 10.97 8.26 5.01
CA GLN A 49 9.97 8.85 5.89
C GLN A 49 8.81 9.37 5.05
N THR A 50 7.61 9.32 5.62
CA THR A 50 6.38 9.78 4.99
C THR A 50 5.78 10.94 5.80
N ASP A 51 4.87 11.70 5.20
CA ASP A 51 4.10 12.74 5.91
C ASP A 51 2.89 12.18 6.67
N TYR A 52 2.77 10.85 6.74
CA TYR A 52 1.68 10.14 7.37
C TYR A 52 2.15 9.34 8.59
N TYR A 53 1.24 9.20 9.56
CA TYR A 53 1.31 8.12 10.54
C TYR A 53 0.78 6.83 9.91
N ILE A 54 1.67 5.84 9.77
CA ILE A 54 1.43 4.59 9.06
C ILE A 54 0.48 3.71 9.87
N SER A 55 -0.65 3.39 9.25
CA SER A 55 -1.70 2.51 9.78
C SER A 55 -1.69 1.13 9.09
N GLY A 56 -1.03 1.02 7.93
CA GLY A 56 -0.86 -0.25 7.23
C GLY A 56 0.04 -0.13 6.00
N LEU A 57 0.61 -1.25 5.57
CA LEU A 57 1.43 -1.37 4.36
C LEU A 57 1.01 -2.61 3.57
N GLY A 58 1.20 -2.60 2.26
CA GLY A 58 1.00 -3.77 1.41
C GLY A 58 1.79 -3.70 0.11
N PRO A 59 2.22 -4.84 -0.47
CA PRO A 59 2.74 -4.87 -1.84
C PRO A 59 1.64 -4.65 -2.88
N LEU A 60 1.96 -3.94 -3.96
CA LEU A 60 1.18 -3.94 -5.20
C LEU A 60 2.15 -4.12 -6.37
N ASP A 61 2.28 -5.35 -6.86
CA ASP A 61 3.31 -5.74 -7.83
C ASP A 61 4.71 -5.25 -7.41
N ASP A 62 5.24 -4.25 -8.12
CA ASP A 62 6.55 -3.64 -7.90
C ASP A 62 6.50 -2.34 -7.06
N GLN A 63 5.30 -1.97 -6.62
CA GLN A 63 5.00 -0.77 -5.86
C GLN A 63 4.62 -1.11 -4.41
N LEU A 64 4.46 -0.08 -3.60
CA LEU A 64 4.01 -0.17 -2.23
C LEU A 64 2.69 0.58 -2.07
N VAL A 65 1.76 -0.03 -1.34
CA VAL A 65 0.54 0.60 -0.84
C VAL A 65 0.74 1.00 0.62
N LEU A 66 0.40 2.25 0.92
CA LEU A 66 0.46 2.85 2.25
C LEU A 66 -0.96 3.25 2.67
N LEU A 67 -1.39 2.79 3.84
CA LEU A 67 -2.51 3.38 4.55
C LEU A 67 -1.95 4.27 5.66
N GLY A 68 -2.30 5.55 5.65
CA GLY A 68 -1.76 6.53 6.57
C GLY A 68 -2.76 7.60 7.00
N VAL A 69 -2.51 8.20 8.15
CA VAL A 69 -3.24 9.41 8.60
C VAL A 69 -2.27 10.59 8.52
N PRO A 70 -2.64 11.72 7.88
CA PRO A 70 -1.77 12.89 7.81
C PRO A 70 -1.32 13.34 9.20
N LYS A 71 -0.03 13.68 9.35
CA LYS A 71 0.52 14.11 10.65
C LYS A 71 -0.02 15.47 11.08
N GLU A 72 -0.08 16.39 10.13
CA GLU A 72 -0.56 17.75 10.37
C GLU A 72 -2.09 17.79 10.32
N PRO A 73 -2.75 18.60 11.17
CA PRO A 73 -4.18 18.82 11.07
C PRO A 73 -4.52 19.65 9.83
N ASP A 74 -5.81 19.69 9.50
CA ASP A 74 -6.32 20.51 8.40
C ASP A 74 -5.99 22.00 8.65
N PRO A 75 -5.40 22.72 7.68
CA PRO A 75 -4.89 24.07 7.89
C PRO A 75 -6.00 25.12 8.11
N GLU A 76 -7.22 24.86 7.63
CA GLU A 76 -8.34 25.80 7.75
C GLU A 76 -9.18 25.54 9.00
N THR A 77 -9.43 24.28 9.30
CA THR A 77 -10.35 23.85 10.37
C THR A 77 -9.62 23.45 11.65
N HIS A 78 -8.31 23.22 11.60
CA HIS A 78 -7.48 22.67 12.68
C HIS A 78 -7.98 21.34 13.24
N LYS A 79 -8.78 20.61 12.47
CA LYS A 79 -9.30 19.29 12.83
C LYS A 79 -8.36 18.20 12.32
N PRO A 80 -8.41 16.98 12.91
CA PRO A 80 -7.76 15.82 12.32
C PRO A 80 -8.17 15.66 10.86
N GLN A 81 -7.24 15.21 10.01
CA GLN A 81 -7.51 14.92 8.61
C GLN A 81 -7.97 13.47 8.43
N ARG A 82 -8.60 13.21 7.28
CA ARG A 82 -9.07 11.87 6.90
C ARG A 82 -7.88 10.95 6.61
N PRO A 83 -8.00 9.64 6.86
CA PRO A 83 -6.99 8.69 6.43
C PRO A 83 -6.91 8.65 4.91
N VAL A 84 -5.73 8.32 4.41
CA VAL A 84 -5.35 8.31 3.02
C VAL A 84 -4.79 6.94 2.68
N ILE A 85 -5.16 6.43 1.50
CA ILE A 85 -4.47 5.32 0.86
C ILE A 85 -3.62 5.86 -0.28
N SER A 86 -2.33 5.53 -0.31
CA SER A 86 -1.43 5.92 -1.39
C SER A 86 -0.67 4.74 -1.97
N VAL A 87 -0.35 4.85 -3.26
CA VAL A 87 0.51 3.91 -3.98
C VAL A 87 1.79 4.65 -4.33
N ALA A 88 2.94 4.04 -4.08
CA ALA A 88 4.24 4.65 -4.30
C ALA A 88 5.27 3.70 -4.89
N ASP A 89 6.10 4.23 -5.79
CA ASP A 89 7.32 3.59 -6.23
C ASP A 89 8.43 3.79 -5.19
N TYR A 90 9.26 2.77 -4.97
CA TYR A 90 10.31 2.80 -3.94
C TYR A 90 11.67 2.21 -4.37
N LYS A 91 11.75 1.62 -5.57
CA LYS A 91 12.93 0.83 -5.99
C LYS A 91 14.13 1.69 -6.41
N ASP A 92 13.91 2.96 -6.74
CA ASP A 92 14.96 3.91 -7.15
C ASP A 92 15.55 4.71 -5.98
N CYS A 93 15.46 4.17 -4.76
CA CYS A 93 15.88 4.84 -3.52
C CYS A 93 15.14 6.15 -3.21
N GLU A 94 14.03 6.41 -3.90
CA GLU A 94 13.12 7.53 -3.66
C GLU A 94 11.71 6.98 -3.41
N PHE A 95 11.01 7.56 -2.45
CA PHE A 95 9.59 7.27 -2.23
C PHE A 95 8.77 8.25 -3.07
N CYS A 96 8.28 7.77 -4.22
CA CYS A 96 7.53 8.59 -5.16
C CYS A 96 6.06 8.19 -5.12
N GLU A 97 5.21 9.03 -4.52
CA GLU A 97 3.76 8.80 -4.49
C GLU A 97 3.18 8.95 -5.90
N VAL A 98 2.62 7.85 -6.43
CA VAL A 98 1.98 7.76 -7.74
C VAL A 98 0.50 8.10 -7.65
N THR A 99 -0.16 7.65 -6.57
CA THR A 99 -1.58 7.88 -6.33
C THR A 99 -1.81 8.12 -4.84
N ASN A 100 -2.73 9.01 -4.52
CA ASN A 100 -3.05 9.40 -3.15
C ASN A 100 -4.56 9.69 -3.07
N GLU A 101 -5.30 8.89 -2.31
CA GLU A 101 -6.75 8.97 -2.20
C GLU A 101 -7.20 9.11 -0.75
N THR A 102 -8.01 10.14 -0.51
CA THR A 102 -8.61 10.40 0.80
C THR A 102 -9.83 9.51 1.03
N LEU A 103 -9.87 8.80 2.16
CA LEU A 103 -10.94 7.87 2.50
C LEU A 103 -12.07 8.57 3.27
N ASN A 104 -13.30 8.40 2.79
CA ASN A 104 -14.48 8.98 3.43
C ASN A 104 -15.04 8.06 4.54
N ILE A 105 -14.32 7.99 5.67
CA ILE A 105 -14.73 7.19 6.84
C ILE A 105 -15.55 8.03 7.82
N ARG A 106 -16.62 7.43 8.38
CA ARG A 106 -17.54 8.11 9.30
C ARG A 106 -16.91 8.24 10.69
N GLY A 107 -16.86 9.48 11.21
CA GLY A 107 -16.33 9.78 12.54
C GLY A 107 -14.81 9.72 12.64
N TYR A 108 -14.11 9.88 11.50
CA TYR A 108 -12.65 9.86 11.41
C TYR A 108 -11.98 10.86 12.36
N GLU A 109 -12.66 11.94 12.73
CA GLU A 109 -12.17 12.98 13.63
C GLU A 109 -11.91 12.46 15.06
N ALA A 110 -12.54 11.35 15.44
CA ALA A 110 -12.37 10.70 16.74
C ALA A 110 -11.33 9.57 16.72
N TYR A 111 -10.69 9.31 15.58
CA TYR A 111 -9.80 8.17 15.35
C TYR A 111 -8.35 8.61 15.18
N THR A 112 -7.45 7.69 15.47
CA THR A 112 -6.00 7.80 15.33
C THR A 112 -5.50 6.79 14.30
N CYS A 113 -4.21 6.85 13.94
CA CYS A 113 -3.61 5.88 13.03
C CYS A 113 -3.72 4.42 13.50
N ASN A 114 -3.88 4.17 14.81
CA ASN A 114 -4.02 2.80 15.31
C ASN A 114 -5.44 2.23 15.17
N ASP A 115 -6.43 3.07 14.84
CA ASP A 115 -7.83 2.65 14.65
C ASP A 115 -8.11 2.17 13.22
N TYR A 116 -7.14 2.34 12.32
CA TYR A 116 -7.22 1.87 10.94
C TYR A 116 -6.28 0.69 10.71
N HIS A 117 -6.75 -0.28 9.94
CA HIS A 117 -5.97 -1.44 9.54
C HIS A 117 -6.08 -1.66 8.04
N LEU A 118 -4.95 -2.00 7.41
CA LEU A 118 -4.89 -2.44 6.03
C LEU A 118 -4.68 -3.95 6.02
N ASP A 119 -5.57 -4.66 5.35
CA ASP A 119 -5.42 -6.07 5.01
C ASP A 119 -5.53 -6.24 3.50
N MET A 120 -5.13 -7.39 2.97
CA MET A 120 -5.07 -7.60 1.54
C MET A 120 -5.11 -9.06 1.11
N VAL A 121 -5.61 -9.26 -0.10
CA VAL A 121 -5.45 -10.48 -0.87
C VAL A 121 -4.48 -10.15 -2.00
N ILE A 122 -3.21 -10.53 -1.81
CA ILE A 122 -2.10 -10.18 -2.72
C ILE A 122 -2.38 -10.71 -4.13
N GLU A 123 -2.89 -11.94 -4.24
CA GLU A 123 -3.17 -12.60 -5.51
C GLU A 123 -4.26 -11.92 -6.34
N GLU A 124 -5.14 -11.15 -5.69
CA GLU A 124 -6.23 -10.41 -6.33
C GLU A 124 -5.94 -8.91 -6.41
N ASN A 125 -4.77 -8.44 -5.94
CA ASN A 125 -4.48 -7.02 -5.75
C ASN A 125 -5.63 -6.27 -5.05
N ARG A 126 -6.26 -6.90 -4.07
CA ARG A 126 -7.44 -6.36 -3.38
C ARG A 126 -7.08 -5.98 -1.94
N PHE A 127 -7.41 -4.76 -1.57
CA PHE A 127 -7.08 -4.15 -0.30
C PHE A 127 -8.34 -3.89 0.52
N PHE A 128 -8.27 -4.14 1.82
CA PHE A 128 -9.35 -3.95 2.76
C PHE A 128 -8.90 -2.96 3.82
N ILE A 129 -9.53 -1.79 3.85
CA ILE A 129 -9.31 -0.78 4.87
C ILE A 129 -10.40 -0.92 5.91
N VAL A 130 -10.01 -1.34 7.10
CA VAL A 130 -10.92 -1.57 8.22
C VAL A 130 -10.79 -0.43 9.22
N SER A 131 -11.92 0.13 9.60
CA SER A 131 -12.06 1.12 10.68
C SER A 131 -13.16 0.68 11.64
N PRO A 132 -13.35 1.35 12.80
CA PRO A 132 -14.36 0.93 13.78
C PRO A 132 -15.80 0.94 13.26
N LYS A 133 -16.10 1.73 12.22
CA LYS A 133 -17.46 1.92 11.69
C LYS A 133 -17.64 1.58 10.21
N ASP A 134 -16.55 1.49 9.45
CA ASP A 134 -16.58 1.30 8.00
C ASP A 134 -15.51 0.29 7.58
N ILE A 135 -15.82 -0.48 6.55
CA ILE A 135 -14.87 -1.31 5.80
C ILE A 135 -14.92 -0.81 4.36
N ILE A 136 -13.77 -0.42 3.82
CA ILE A 136 -13.61 0.04 2.45
C ILE A 136 -12.80 -1.02 1.70
N VAL A 137 -13.24 -1.36 0.50
CA VAL A 137 -12.49 -2.23 -0.40
C VAL A 137 -11.88 -1.36 -1.49
N ALA A 138 -10.58 -1.49 -1.70
CA ALA A 138 -9.84 -0.84 -2.77
C ALA A 138 -9.20 -1.89 -3.67
N SER A 139 -9.18 -1.63 -4.97
CA SER A 139 -8.49 -2.44 -5.97
C SER A 139 -7.94 -1.50 -7.05
N PRO A 140 -6.83 -1.86 -7.73
CA PRO A 140 -6.44 -1.19 -8.96
C PRO A 140 -7.60 -1.18 -9.94
N TYR A 141 -7.71 -0.10 -10.73
CA TYR A 141 -8.67 -0.04 -11.82
C TYR A 141 -8.38 -1.16 -12.81
N ASP A 142 -9.29 -2.12 -12.93
CA ASP A 142 -9.17 -3.15 -13.93
C ASP A 142 -9.88 -2.74 -15.24
N ILE A 143 -9.68 -3.56 -16.27
CA ILE A 143 -10.31 -3.37 -17.57
C ILE A 143 -11.83 -3.46 -17.46
N ASP A 144 -12.33 -4.32 -16.57
CA ASP A 144 -13.75 -4.54 -16.37
C ASP A 144 -14.40 -3.30 -15.75
N ASP A 145 -13.76 -2.63 -14.79
CA ASP A 145 -14.16 -1.36 -14.20
C ASP A 145 -14.27 -0.27 -15.27
N ARG A 146 -13.30 -0.22 -16.19
CA ARG A 146 -13.31 0.73 -17.31
C ARG A 146 -14.46 0.44 -18.27
N VAL A 147 -14.68 -0.83 -18.60
CA VAL A 147 -15.78 -1.27 -19.47
C VAL A 147 -17.14 -1.00 -18.81
N ASP A 148 -17.28 -1.31 -17.52
CA ASP A 148 -18.48 -1.05 -16.73
C ASP A 148 -18.79 0.45 -16.66
N TRP A 149 -17.77 1.27 -16.43
CA TRP A 149 -17.92 2.72 -16.43
C TRP A 149 -18.41 3.22 -17.80
N LEU A 150 -17.78 2.79 -18.89
CA LEU A 150 -18.16 3.19 -20.25
C LEU A 150 -19.59 2.74 -20.57
N THR A 151 -19.95 1.52 -20.16
CA THR A 151 -21.28 0.93 -20.36
C THR A 151 -22.35 1.73 -19.61
N ARG A 152 -22.14 2.05 -18.33
CA ARG A 152 -23.08 2.84 -17.51
C ARG A 152 -23.30 4.25 -18.04
N HIS A 153 -22.32 4.80 -18.76
CA HIS A 153 -22.41 6.12 -19.40
C HIS A 153 -22.82 6.08 -20.87
N GLY A 154 -23.28 4.93 -21.38
CA GLY A 154 -23.80 4.77 -22.74
C GLY A 154 -22.73 4.82 -23.84
N ARG A 155 -21.46 4.65 -23.49
CA ARG A 155 -20.30 4.71 -24.40
C ARG A 155 -19.91 3.32 -24.89
N PHE A 156 -20.86 2.62 -25.51
CA PHE A 156 -20.71 1.20 -25.87
C PHE A 156 -19.62 0.93 -26.93
N GLU A 157 -19.44 1.82 -27.90
CA GLU A 157 -18.37 1.68 -28.91
C GLU A 157 -16.98 1.70 -28.27
N ASN A 158 -16.76 2.59 -27.30
CA ASN A 158 -15.52 2.68 -26.55
C ASN A 158 -15.33 1.48 -25.61
N ALA A 159 -16.42 0.94 -25.05
CA ALA A 159 -16.37 -0.27 -24.24
C ALA A 159 -15.92 -1.47 -25.10
N MET A 160 -16.46 -1.59 -26.31
CA MET A 160 -16.10 -2.63 -27.28
C MET A 160 -14.61 -2.53 -27.67
N SER A 161 -14.11 -1.32 -27.96
CA SER A 161 -12.69 -1.14 -28.33
C SER A 161 -11.72 -1.53 -27.21
N VAL A 162 -12.08 -1.25 -25.94
CA VAL A 162 -11.26 -1.62 -24.78
C VAL A 162 -11.17 -3.15 -24.64
N LEU A 163 -12.27 -3.87 -24.88
CA LEU A 163 -12.28 -5.34 -24.87
C LEU A 163 -11.47 -5.92 -26.04
N GLU A 164 -11.54 -5.31 -27.23
CA GLU A 164 -10.79 -5.75 -28.42
C GLU A 164 -9.26 -5.60 -28.25
N GLU A 165 -8.78 -4.51 -27.65
CA GLU A 165 -7.35 -4.30 -27.36
C GLU A 165 -6.77 -5.35 -26.40
N VAL A 166 -7.61 -5.87 -25.50
CA VAL A 166 -7.24 -6.86 -24.49
C VAL A 166 -7.35 -8.27 -25.07
N GLY A 167 -8.43 -8.57 -25.80
CA GLY A 167 -8.63 -9.83 -26.51
C GLY A 167 -7.61 -10.07 -27.63
N GLY A 168 -7.04 -9.02 -28.23
CA GLY A 168 -6.00 -9.12 -29.26
C GLY A 168 -4.59 -9.47 -28.76
N LYS A 169 -4.35 -9.51 -27.44
CA LYS A 169 -3.04 -9.81 -26.83
C LYS A 169 -2.89 -11.25 -26.33
N THR A 170 -3.86 -12.13 -26.57
CA THR A 170 -3.84 -13.55 -26.14
C THR A 170 -3.52 -14.55 -27.25
N THR A 171 -2.64 -14.17 -28.19
CA THR A 171 -2.05 -15.11 -29.17
C THR A 171 -0.54 -14.99 -29.23
#